data_AF-A0A2D9EY96-F1
#
_entry.id   AF-A0A2D9EY96-F1
#
_cell.length_a   1.000
_cell.length_b   1.000
_cell.length_c   1.000
_cell.angle_alpha   90.00
_cell.angle_beta   90.00
_cell.angle_gamma   90.00
#
_symmetry.space_group_name_H-M   'P 1'
#
loop_
_entity.id
_entity.type
_entity.pdbx_description
1 polymer ?
#
loop_
_entity_poly.entity_id
_entity_poly.type
_entity_poly.pdbx_seq_one_letter_code
_entity_poly.pdbx_strand_id
1 'polypeptide(L)'
;MRRAASVTVPPGHGLARPRRLDFSDLDLPECLLIKPIRLWLHGVENWSLVSMQYKAQFGPEAAPTARALTALRGIIEILNAGGRRCMSFHKAWSRLTTGDERSLVALLAAAQAGDRDRAEAMALRLVTEDWQAPLLADIETLADSFAARGHRLVNLPARGQGRADRMGVRPVPAMPRSQSPASRP
;
A
#
# COMPACT_ATOMS: atom_id res chain seq x y z
N MET A 1 -51.34 -12.67 -2.36
CA MET A 1 -50.37 -13.60 -1.75
C MET A 1 -49.29 -13.98 -2.76
N ARG A 2 -48.07 -13.46 -2.62
CA ARG A 2 -46.86 -13.98 -3.30
C ARG A 2 -45.76 -14.06 -2.24
N ARG A 3 -45.31 -15.29 -1.97
CA ARG A 3 -44.25 -15.62 -1.02
C ARG A 3 -42.90 -15.11 -1.52
N ALA A 4 -42.16 -14.46 -0.63
CA ALA A 4 -40.75 -14.15 -0.81
C ALA A 4 -39.94 -15.46 -0.84
N ALA A 5 -39.11 -15.64 -1.86
CA ALA A 5 -38.08 -16.67 -1.86
C ALA A 5 -36.83 -16.10 -1.19
N SER A 6 -36.57 -16.56 0.03
CA SER A 6 -35.32 -16.31 0.75
C SER A 6 -34.21 -17.09 0.04
N VAL A 7 -33.22 -16.38 -0.51
CA VAL A 7 -31.99 -16.98 -1.03
C VAL A 7 -31.04 -17.15 0.16
N THR A 8 -30.94 -18.39 0.64
CA THR A 8 -29.95 -18.83 1.62
C THR A 8 -28.61 -19.03 0.90
N VAL A 9 -27.61 -18.20 1.20
CA VAL A 9 -26.23 -18.40 0.72
C VAL A 9 -25.49 -19.30 1.72
N PRO A 10 -24.80 -20.38 1.27
CA PRO A 10 -24.08 -21.28 2.17
C PRO A 10 -22.75 -20.68 2.65
N PRO A 11 -22.27 -21.01 3.86
CA PRO A 11 -20.97 -20.57 4.34
C PRO A 11 -19.89 -21.54 3.88
N GLY A 12 -18.96 -21.10 3.03
CA GLY A 12 -17.93 -21.99 2.49
C GLY A 12 -16.79 -21.27 1.77
N HIS A 13 -15.82 -20.78 2.55
CA HIS A 13 -14.37 -20.82 2.26
C HIS A 13 -13.95 -20.76 0.77
N GLY A 14 -13.92 -19.55 0.23
CA GLY A 14 -13.01 -19.19 -0.87
C GLY A 14 -11.96 -18.24 -0.31
N LEU A 15 -10.70 -18.68 -0.27
CA LEU A 15 -9.55 -17.81 -0.03
C LEU A 15 -9.65 -16.62 -0.99
N ALA A 16 -10.09 -15.46 -0.48
CA ALA A 16 -10.25 -14.27 -1.29
C ALA A 16 -8.88 -13.93 -1.89
N ARG A 17 -8.72 -14.20 -3.18
CA ARG A 17 -7.67 -13.59 -4.02
C ARG A 17 -7.57 -12.13 -3.60
N PRO A 18 -6.37 -11.58 -3.34
CA PRO A 18 -6.25 -10.17 -2.97
C PRO A 18 -7.04 -9.37 -3.99
N ARG A 19 -8.11 -8.69 -3.55
CA ARG A 19 -8.97 -7.90 -4.42
C ARG A 19 -8.04 -7.03 -5.26
N ARG A 20 -8.15 -7.14 -6.59
CA ARG A 20 -7.52 -6.18 -7.48
C ARG A 20 -8.17 -4.84 -7.12
N LEU A 21 -7.38 -3.89 -6.62
CA LEU A 21 -7.90 -2.56 -6.29
C LEU A 21 -8.14 -1.85 -7.62
N ASP A 22 -9.34 -1.30 -7.79
CA ASP A 22 -9.64 -0.40 -8.89
C ASP A 22 -8.85 0.90 -8.66
N PHE A 23 -8.48 1.57 -9.74
CA PHE A 23 -7.91 2.91 -9.73
C PHE A 23 -8.91 3.93 -9.19
N SER A 24 -10.21 3.67 -9.37
CA SER A 24 -11.30 4.40 -8.72
C SER A 24 -11.40 4.14 -7.22
N ASP A 25 -10.79 3.07 -6.71
CA ASP A 25 -10.65 2.81 -5.26
C ASP A 25 -9.41 3.50 -4.67
N LEU A 26 -8.55 4.11 -5.51
CA LEU A 26 -7.37 4.81 -5.01
C LEU A 26 -7.77 6.18 -4.45
N ASP A 27 -7.35 6.44 -3.23
CA ASP A 27 -7.49 7.76 -2.64
C ASP A 27 -6.56 8.75 -3.35
N LEU A 28 -6.84 10.04 -3.21
CA LEU A 28 -6.08 11.11 -3.85
C LEU A 28 -4.54 10.98 -3.68
N PRO A 29 -4.00 10.66 -2.49
CA PRO A 29 -2.55 10.48 -2.32
C PRO A 29 -1.99 9.32 -3.15
N GLU A 30 -2.71 8.21 -3.24
CA GLU A 30 -2.29 7.06 -4.04
C GLU A 30 -2.32 7.41 -5.54
N CYS A 31 -3.32 8.19 -5.98
CA CYS A 31 -3.36 8.73 -7.33
C CYS A 31 -2.17 9.63 -7.64
N LEU A 32 -1.76 10.48 -6.69
CA LEU A 32 -0.62 11.39 -6.86
C LEU A 32 0.71 10.65 -6.94
N LEU A 33 0.82 9.45 -6.38
CA LEU A 33 2.01 8.61 -6.56
C LEU A 33 1.97 7.83 -7.89
N ILE A 34 0.86 7.16 -8.19
CA ILE A 34 0.82 6.18 -9.28
C ILE A 34 0.59 6.82 -10.66
N LYS A 35 -0.28 7.82 -10.79
CA LYS A 35 -0.55 8.43 -12.11
C LYS A 35 0.72 9.01 -12.74
N PRO A 36 1.56 9.76 -12.02
CA PRO A 36 2.76 10.34 -12.62
C PRO A 36 3.74 9.30 -13.14
N ILE A 37 3.94 8.21 -12.40
CA ILE A 37 4.83 7.12 -12.81
C ILE A 37 4.31 6.49 -14.11
N ARG A 38 3.00 6.22 -14.19
CA ARG A 38 2.41 5.68 -15.43
C ARG A 38 2.51 6.66 -16.60
N LEU A 39 2.25 7.94 -16.37
CA LEU A 39 2.36 8.98 -17.41
C LEU A 39 3.79 9.10 -17.92
N TRP A 40 4.78 9.01 -17.04
CA TRP A 40 6.19 8.98 -17.43
C TRP A 40 6.53 7.81 -18.35
N LEU A 41 6.04 6.61 -18.03
CA LEU A 41 6.23 5.41 -18.86
C LEU A 41 5.57 5.51 -20.25
N HIS A 42 4.64 6.45 -20.43
CA HIS A 42 4.01 6.75 -21.71
C HIS A 42 4.71 7.85 -22.52
N GLY A 43 5.71 8.52 -21.94
CA GLY A 43 6.46 9.58 -22.59
C GLY A 43 6.81 10.72 -21.64
N VAL A 44 8.04 11.22 -21.74
CA VAL A 44 8.55 12.32 -20.89
C VAL A 44 7.80 13.64 -21.13
N GLU A 45 7.17 13.80 -22.30
CA GLU A 45 6.32 14.94 -22.64
C GLU A 45 5.12 15.10 -21.70
N ASN A 46 4.67 14.00 -21.08
CA ASN A 46 3.58 14.00 -20.10
C ASN A 46 3.99 14.63 -18.76
N TRP A 47 5.27 14.92 -18.54
CA TRP A 47 5.75 15.51 -17.29
C TRP A 47 5.22 16.93 -17.03
N SER A 48 4.86 17.65 -18.10
CA SER A 48 4.17 18.94 -18.00
C SER A 48 2.81 18.81 -17.30
N LEU A 49 2.05 17.76 -17.63
CA LEU A 49 0.76 17.44 -17.01
C LEU A 49 0.94 17.06 -15.53
N VAL A 50 1.96 16.25 -15.21
CA VAL A 50 2.31 15.89 -13.83
C VAL A 50 2.63 17.15 -13.02
N SER A 51 3.43 18.05 -13.59
CA SER A 51 3.82 19.30 -12.94
C SER A 51 2.61 20.20 -12.65
N MET A 52 1.65 20.30 -13.58
CA MET A 52 0.41 21.07 -13.36
C MET A 52 -0.45 20.46 -12.24
N GLN A 53 -0.58 19.13 -12.21
CA GLN A 53 -1.32 18.43 -11.15
C GLN A 53 -0.65 18.65 -9.79
N TYR A 54 0.67 18.54 -9.71
CA TYR A 54 1.40 18.79 -8.47
C TYR A 54 1.27 20.24 -8.02
N LYS A 55 1.37 21.23 -8.90
CA LYS A 55 1.10 22.64 -8.52
C LYS A 55 -0.31 22.84 -7.96
N ALA A 56 -1.31 22.12 -8.47
CA ALA A 56 -2.67 22.22 -7.96
C ALA A 56 -2.82 21.65 -6.53
N GLN A 57 -2.05 20.62 -6.17
CA GLN A 57 -2.15 19.92 -4.88
C GLN A 57 -1.16 20.45 -3.83
N PHE A 58 0.08 20.69 -4.25
CA PHE A 58 1.18 21.24 -3.45
C PHE A 58 1.27 22.76 -3.56
N GLY A 59 0.26 23.42 -4.13
CA GLY A 59 0.11 24.87 -4.16
C GLY A 59 1.03 25.60 -5.16
N PRO A 60 0.82 26.92 -5.29
CA PRO A 60 1.51 27.74 -6.30
C PRO A 60 2.98 28.01 -5.93
N GLU A 61 3.36 27.78 -4.67
CA GLU A 61 4.74 27.94 -4.22
C GLU A 61 5.67 26.96 -4.96
N ALA A 62 6.69 27.52 -5.59
CA ALA A 62 7.62 26.75 -6.42
C ALA A 62 8.39 25.72 -5.59
N ALA A 63 8.80 26.05 -4.36
CA ALA A 63 9.72 25.22 -3.58
C ALA A 63 9.12 23.87 -3.11
N PRO A 64 7.94 23.81 -2.47
CA PRO A 64 7.34 22.53 -2.07
C PRO A 64 7.00 21.64 -3.26
N THR A 65 6.45 22.23 -4.33
CA THR A 65 6.12 21.50 -5.56
C THR A 65 7.36 20.96 -6.25
N ALA A 66 8.42 21.76 -6.36
CA ALA A 66 9.68 21.33 -6.96
C ALA A 66 10.32 20.20 -6.15
N ARG A 67 10.32 20.28 -4.80
CA ARG A 67 10.84 19.22 -3.93
C ARG A 67 10.11 17.89 -4.17
N ALA A 68 8.78 17.91 -4.21
CA ALA A 68 7.98 16.72 -4.45
C ALA A 68 8.21 16.12 -5.84
N LEU A 69 8.31 16.97 -6.88
CA LEU A 69 8.57 16.52 -8.26
C LEU A 69 9.98 15.96 -8.43
N THR A 70 10.99 16.58 -7.82
CA THR A 70 12.37 16.08 -7.84
C THR A 70 12.48 14.71 -7.20
N ALA A 71 11.88 14.54 -6.01
CA ALA A 71 11.85 13.25 -5.33
C ALA A 71 11.10 12.17 -6.15
N LEU A 72 9.94 12.50 -6.72
CA LEU A 72 9.20 11.58 -7.58
C LEU A 72 10.03 11.16 -8.81
N ARG A 73 10.74 12.11 -9.43
CA ARG A 73 11.60 11.82 -10.56
C ARG A 73 12.77 10.92 -10.17
N GLY A 74 13.43 11.20 -9.04
CA GLY A 74 14.50 10.37 -8.49
C GLY A 74 14.03 8.93 -8.25
N ILE A 75 12.86 8.75 -7.63
CA ILE A 75 12.23 7.42 -7.48
C ILE A 75 12.10 6.72 -8.84
N ILE A 76 11.53 7.38 -9.85
CA ILE A 76 11.34 6.76 -11.17
C ILE A 76 12.68 6.35 -11.81
N GLU A 77 13.69 7.21 -11.73
CA GLU A 77 15.03 6.95 -12.27
C GLU A 77 15.70 5.78 -11.55
N ILE A 78 15.58 5.71 -10.22
CA ILE A 78 16.11 4.62 -9.39
C ILE A 78 15.40 3.30 -9.70
N LEU A 79 14.07 3.29 -9.82
CA LEU A 79 13.32 2.08 -10.19
C LEU A 79 13.72 1.57 -11.58
N ASN A 80 14.00 2.48 -12.51
CA ASN A 80 14.43 2.13 -13.86
C ASN A 80 15.87 1.58 -13.91
N ALA A 81 16.79 2.14 -13.12
CA ALA A 81 18.21 1.74 -13.12
C ALA A 81 18.50 0.55 -12.19
N GLY A 82 17.83 0.50 -11.03
CA GLY A 82 18.14 -0.39 -9.91
C GLY A 82 17.08 -1.45 -9.62
N GLY A 83 16.04 -1.56 -10.44
CA GLY A 83 14.96 -2.53 -10.25
C GLY A 83 15.47 -3.98 -10.22
N ARG A 84 15.10 -4.78 -9.21
CA ARG A 84 15.51 -6.21 -9.11
C ARG A 84 14.90 -7.08 -10.20
N ARG A 85 13.84 -6.59 -10.84
CA ARG A 85 13.08 -7.25 -11.89
C ARG A 85 12.46 -6.19 -12.79
N CYS A 86 12.03 -6.61 -13.98
CA CYS A 86 11.17 -5.77 -14.80
C CYS A 86 9.88 -5.48 -14.02
N MET A 87 9.69 -4.21 -13.64
CA MET A 87 8.52 -3.78 -12.89
C MET A 87 7.31 -3.69 -13.81
N SER A 88 6.17 -4.19 -13.34
CA SER A 88 4.92 -4.13 -14.08
C SER A 88 4.13 -2.91 -13.64
N PHE A 89 3.89 -2.01 -14.59
CA PHE A 89 2.95 -0.90 -14.43
C PHE A 89 1.84 -1.03 -15.45
N HIS A 90 0.64 -0.59 -15.06
CA HIS A 90 -0.44 -0.49 -16.01
C HIS A 90 -0.32 0.79 -16.84
N LYS A 91 -1.06 0.83 -17.97
CA LYS A 91 -1.19 2.04 -18.78
C LYS A 91 -1.81 3.19 -17.97
N ALA A 92 -1.51 4.43 -18.31
CA ALA A 92 -1.95 5.64 -17.59
C ALA A 92 -3.46 5.67 -17.31
N TRP A 93 -4.26 5.21 -18.26
CA TRP A 93 -5.73 5.21 -18.21
C TRP A 93 -6.34 3.95 -17.56
N SER A 94 -5.50 3.00 -17.15
CA SER A 94 -5.96 1.74 -16.59
C SER A 94 -6.62 1.94 -15.23
N ARG A 95 -7.77 1.30 -15.08
CA ARG A 95 -8.50 1.21 -13.82
C ARG A 95 -7.97 0.17 -12.84
N LEU A 96 -6.87 -0.52 -13.12
CA LEU A 96 -6.36 -1.55 -12.22
C LEU A 96 -5.00 -1.17 -11.69
N THR A 97 -4.66 -1.63 -10.49
CA THR A 97 -3.30 -1.56 -9.94
C THR A 97 -2.54 -2.88 -10.02
N THR A 98 -1.24 -2.81 -10.29
CA THR A 98 -0.34 -3.98 -10.31
C THR A 98 0.14 -4.33 -8.88
N GLY A 99 0.92 -5.40 -8.77
CA GLY A 99 1.63 -5.71 -7.53
C GLY A 99 2.69 -4.65 -7.17
N ASP A 100 3.44 -4.19 -8.17
CA ASP A 100 4.55 -3.25 -7.97
C ASP A 100 4.05 -1.84 -7.61
N GLU A 101 2.96 -1.39 -8.24
CA GLU A 101 2.29 -0.13 -7.90
C GLU A 101 1.82 -0.13 -6.44
N ARG A 102 1.21 -1.23 -5.98
CA ARG A 102 0.82 -1.37 -4.57
C ARG A 102 2.02 -1.47 -3.63
N SER A 103 3.13 -2.04 -4.08
CA SER A 103 4.37 -2.05 -3.30
C SER A 103 4.95 -0.65 -3.12
N LEU A 104 4.86 0.22 -4.13
CA LEU A 104 5.26 1.63 -4.01
C LEU A 104 4.35 2.41 -3.07
N VAL A 105 3.04 2.22 -3.16
CA VAL A 105 2.07 2.82 -2.23
C VAL A 105 2.39 2.40 -0.79
N ALA A 106 2.62 1.11 -0.55
CA ALA A 106 2.95 0.61 0.79
C ALA A 106 4.31 1.09 1.31
N LEU A 107 5.30 1.29 0.42
CA LEU A 107 6.59 1.88 0.77
C LEU A 107 6.42 3.33 1.22
N LEU A 108 5.71 4.15 0.45
CA LEU A 108 5.46 5.55 0.81
C LEU A 108 4.63 5.67 2.10
N ALA A 109 3.64 4.80 2.29
CA ALA A 109 2.83 4.75 3.51
C ALA A 109 3.67 4.37 4.75
N ALA A 110 4.61 3.44 4.62
CA ALA A 110 5.54 3.07 5.68
C ALA A 110 6.46 4.24 6.06
N ALA A 111 7.01 4.93 5.05
CA ALA A 111 7.83 6.13 5.27
C ALA A 111 7.05 7.24 5.98
N GLN A 112 5.80 7.51 5.57
CA GLN A 112 4.94 8.49 6.25
C GLN A 112 4.62 8.11 7.72
N ALA A 113 4.60 6.83 8.04
CA ALA A 113 4.36 6.34 9.39
C ALA A 113 5.65 6.26 10.24
N GLY A 114 6.82 6.54 9.66
CA GLY A 114 8.12 6.33 10.33
C GLY A 114 8.47 4.86 10.56
N ASP A 115 7.80 3.94 9.87
CA ASP A 115 8.02 2.48 9.98
C ASP A 115 9.20 2.07 9.08
N ARG A 116 10.42 2.32 9.59
CA ARG A 116 11.67 2.14 8.86
C ARG A 116 11.89 0.70 8.42
N ASP A 117 11.72 -0.27 9.31
CA ASP A 117 11.91 -1.70 9.02
C ASP A 117 11.04 -2.15 7.86
N ARG A 118 9.80 -1.67 7.82
CA ARG A 118 8.88 -1.96 6.73
C ARG A 118 9.26 -1.25 5.45
N ALA A 119 9.66 0.02 5.52
CA ALA A 119 10.11 0.75 4.34
C ALA A 119 11.32 0.05 3.69
N GLU A 120 12.31 -0.35 4.50
CA GLU A 120 13.48 -1.12 4.05
C GLU A 120 13.06 -2.47 3.44
N ALA A 121 12.17 -3.23 4.10
CA ALA A 121 11.66 -4.49 3.58
C ALA A 121 10.90 -4.32 2.25
N MET A 122 10.21 -3.20 2.05
CA MET A 122 9.53 -2.90 0.79
C MET A 122 10.51 -2.45 -0.30
N ALA A 123 11.52 -1.65 0.03
CA ALA A 123 12.59 -1.24 -0.88
C ALA A 123 13.37 -2.46 -1.41
N LEU A 124 13.72 -3.42 -0.53
CA LEU A 124 14.35 -4.70 -0.85
C LEU A 124 13.59 -5.54 -1.88
N ARG A 125 12.27 -5.36 -2.00
CA ARG A 125 11.44 -6.06 -2.99
C ARG A 125 11.46 -5.39 -4.36
N LEU A 126 11.80 -4.10 -4.40
CA LEU A 126 11.74 -3.26 -5.58
C LEU A 126 13.11 -3.12 -6.25
N VAL A 127 14.14 -2.79 -5.47
CA VAL A 127 15.48 -2.44 -5.98
C VAL A 127 16.61 -3.25 -5.35
N THR A 128 17.75 -3.35 -6.04
CA THR A 128 18.96 -4.00 -5.50
C THR A 128 19.57 -3.17 -4.37
N GLU A 129 20.47 -3.78 -3.60
CA GLU A 129 21.05 -3.19 -2.37
C GLU A 129 21.64 -1.80 -2.55
N ASP A 130 22.44 -1.61 -3.60
CA ASP A 130 23.09 -0.33 -3.92
C ASP A 130 22.10 0.84 -4.11
N TRP A 131 20.85 0.52 -4.46
CA TRP A 131 19.80 1.50 -4.76
C TRP A 131 18.80 1.70 -3.62
N GLN A 132 18.92 0.96 -2.50
CA GLN A 132 17.97 1.07 -1.39
C GLN A 132 18.07 2.41 -0.67
N ALA A 133 19.28 2.79 -0.25
CA ALA A 133 19.51 4.05 0.44
C ALA A 133 19.03 5.28 -0.35
N PRO A 134 19.38 5.45 -1.65
CA PRO A 134 18.86 6.58 -2.43
C PRO A 134 17.34 6.50 -2.63
N LEU A 135 16.78 5.30 -2.84
CA LEU A 135 15.32 5.14 -2.97
C LEU A 135 14.59 5.60 -1.71
N LEU A 136 15.07 5.19 -0.54
CA LEU A 136 14.49 5.54 0.75
C LEU A 136 14.56 7.06 0.99
N ALA A 137 15.69 7.70 0.67
CA ALA A 137 15.84 9.15 0.82
C ALA A 137 14.84 9.95 -0.04
N ASP A 138 14.63 9.54 -1.30
CA ASP A 138 13.64 10.18 -2.17
C ASP A 138 12.20 9.88 -1.71
N ILE A 139 11.93 8.66 -1.25
CA ILE A 139 10.63 8.29 -0.68
C ILE A 139 10.31 9.10 0.58
N GLU A 140 11.27 9.28 1.48
CA GLU A 140 11.13 10.11 2.68
C GLU A 140 10.86 11.58 2.30
N THR A 141 11.62 12.11 1.35
CA THR A 141 11.42 13.46 0.82
C THR A 141 10.02 13.66 0.23
N LEU A 142 9.52 12.65 -0.50
CA LEU A 142 8.18 12.66 -1.06
C LEU A 142 7.11 12.51 0.03
N ALA A 143 7.33 11.63 1.01
CA ALA A 143 6.46 11.39 2.15
C ALA A 143 6.25 12.66 2.98
N ASP A 144 7.33 13.39 3.26
CA ASP A 144 7.32 14.70 3.92
C ASP A 144 6.52 15.73 3.13
N SER A 145 6.72 15.77 1.81
CA SER A 145 6.00 16.69 0.93
C SER A 145 4.49 16.42 0.96
N PHE A 146 4.10 15.14 0.90
CA PHE A 146 2.71 14.71 1.02
C PHE A 146 2.14 15.05 2.40
N ALA A 147 2.92 14.79 3.46
CA ALA A 147 2.57 15.07 4.84
C ALA A 147 2.28 16.55 5.09
N ALA A 148 3.14 17.43 4.59
CA ALA A 148 3.01 18.88 4.70
C ALA A 148 1.73 19.42 4.04
N ARG A 149 1.14 18.66 3.11
CA ARG A 149 -0.12 18.99 2.42
C ARG A 149 -1.32 18.19 2.91
N GLY A 150 -1.15 17.40 3.97
CA GLY A 150 -2.23 16.58 4.53
C GLY A 150 -2.59 15.35 3.67
N HIS A 151 -1.79 15.03 2.66
CA HIS A 151 -1.95 13.80 1.88
C HIS A 151 -1.40 12.62 2.68
N ARG A 152 -2.30 11.81 3.26
CA ARG A 152 -1.95 10.66 4.09
C ARG A 152 -2.31 9.37 3.37
N LEU A 153 -1.34 8.46 3.23
CA LEU A 153 -1.61 7.11 2.77
C LEU A 153 -2.00 6.22 3.95
N VAL A 154 -2.92 5.29 3.71
CA VAL A 154 -3.32 4.33 4.74
C VAL A 154 -2.20 3.31 4.93
N ASN A 155 -1.52 3.38 6.07
CA ASN A 155 -0.55 2.35 6.46
C ASN A 155 -1.31 1.13 7.04
N LEU A 156 -1.71 0.21 6.16
CA LEU A 156 -2.30 -1.06 6.59
C LEU A 156 -1.22 -1.95 7.22
N PRO A 157 -1.42 -2.60 8.37
CA PRO A 157 -0.41 -3.46 9.00
C PRO A 157 0.02 -4.61 8.07
N ALA A 158 1.24 -5.13 8.28
CA ALA A 158 1.75 -6.24 7.49
C ALA A 158 0.78 -7.43 7.59
N ARG A 159 0.56 -8.12 6.46
CA ARG A 159 -0.43 -9.19 6.32
C ARG A 159 -0.03 -10.38 7.21
N GLY A 160 -0.44 -10.36 8.47
CA GLY A 160 -0.04 -11.33 9.50
C GLY A 160 -0.18 -10.81 10.95
N GLN A 161 -0.04 -9.50 11.18
CA GLN A 161 -0.12 -8.92 12.53
C GLN A 161 -1.52 -9.06 13.17
N GLY A 162 -2.60 -8.90 12.39
CA GLY A 162 -3.97 -9.10 12.89
C GLY A 162 -4.33 -10.55 13.26
N ARG A 163 -3.46 -11.54 12.94
CA ARG A 163 -3.66 -12.94 13.37
C ARG A 163 -2.95 -13.23 14.69
N ALA A 164 -1.82 -12.57 14.97
CA ALA A 164 -1.15 -12.65 16.26
C ALA A 164 -1.97 -11.95 17.36
N ASP A 165 -2.54 -10.79 17.04
CA ASP A 165 -3.32 -9.99 18.00
C ASP A 165 -4.68 -10.65 18.36
N ARG A 166 -5.22 -11.49 17.47
CA ARG A 166 -6.43 -12.31 17.72
C ARG A 166 -6.16 -13.64 18.41
N MET A 167 -4.90 -13.99 18.66
CA MET A 167 -4.53 -15.17 19.47
C MET A 167 -4.17 -14.81 20.92
N GLY A 168 -4.39 -13.56 21.33
CA GLY A 168 -4.42 -13.18 22.73
C GLY A 168 -5.77 -13.52 23.37
N VAL A 169 -5.76 -14.47 24.30
CA VAL A 169 -6.85 -14.80 25.24
C VAL A 169 -8.03 -15.58 24.63
N ARG A 170 -7.85 -16.89 24.45
CA ARG A 170 -8.96 -17.84 24.60
C ARG A 170 -8.94 -18.32 26.06
N PRO A 171 -9.92 -17.95 26.92
CA PRO A 171 -9.99 -18.57 28.24
C PRO A 171 -10.25 -20.05 28.03
N VAL A 172 -9.35 -20.88 28.57
CA VAL A 172 -9.50 -22.33 28.63
C VAL A 172 -10.78 -22.60 29.43
N PRO A 173 -11.82 -23.24 28.85
CA PRO A 173 -12.94 -23.70 29.66
C PRO A 173 -12.39 -24.76 30.59
N ALA A 174 -12.46 -24.51 31.90
CA ALA A 174 -12.14 -25.51 32.90
C ALA A 174 -13.00 -26.75 32.66
N MET A 175 -12.37 -27.88 32.34
CA MET A 175 -13.07 -29.15 32.25
C MET A 175 -13.67 -29.50 33.61
N PRO A 176 -14.96 -29.89 33.68
CA PRO A 176 -15.53 -30.40 34.92
C PRO A 176 -14.84 -31.72 35.26
N ARG A 177 -14.23 -31.77 36.45
CA ARG A 177 -13.66 -32.99 37.03
C ARG A 177 -14.79 -34.01 37.20
N SER A 178 -14.70 -35.11 36.48
CA SER A 178 -15.50 -36.32 36.69
C SER A 178 -15.31 -36.77 38.14
N GLN A 179 -16.33 -36.60 38.98
CA GLN A 179 -16.39 -37.23 40.30
C GLN A 179 -16.70 -38.71 40.09
N SER A 180 -15.76 -39.58 40.44
CA SER A 180 -16.01 -41.01 40.59
C SER A 180 -17.04 -41.24 41.69
N PRO A 181 -18.10 -42.04 41.48
CA PRO A 181 -18.99 -42.39 42.56
C PRO A 181 -18.26 -43.32 43.54
N ALA A 182 -18.25 -42.88 44.79
CA ALA A 182 -17.73 -43.60 45.93
C ALA A 182 -18.50 -44.92 46.12
N SER A 183 -17.74 -46.00 46.21
CA SER A 183 -18.16 -47.26 46.81
C SER A 183 -18.73 -47.01 48.20
N ARG A 184 -19.89 -47.61 48.50
CA ARG A 184 -20.40 -47.77 49.86
C ARG A 184 -21.16 -49.11 49.98
N PRO A 185 -21.26 -49.62 51.23
CA PRO A 185 -20.93 -50.99 51.62
C PRO A 185 -22.04 -52.02 51.41
#